data_AF-B5I383-F1
#
_entry.id   AF-B5I383-F1
#
_cell.length_a   1.000
_cell.length_b   1.000
_cell.length_c   1.000
_cell.angle_alpha   90.00
_cell.angle_beta   90.00
_cell.angle_gamma   90.00
#
_symmetry.space_group_name_H-M   'P 1'
#
loop_
_entity.id
_entity.type
_entity.pdbx_description
1 polymer ?
#
loop_
_entity_poly.entity_id
_entity_poly.type
_entity_poly.pdbx_seq_one_letter_code
_entity_poly.pdbx_strand_id
1 'polypeptide(L)'
;MRVVIVTESFPPDVNGVAHCALQTARHLVDRGHLPLVVAPATASGPGPGVDALAPCPVVRVPSLPLPGYPQVRVALPSRRVATAIAEHRADIVHLASPFVLGVRGMAGAARLGIPAVAVYQTDLAGYAR
;
A
#
# COMPACT_ATOMS: atom_id res chain seq x y z
N MET A 1 -3.06 16.93 -6.64
CA MET A 1 -2.42 15.80 -7.36
C MET A 1 -3.06 14.50 -6.95
N ARG A 2 -3.00 13.48 -7.81
CA ARG A 2 -3.52 12.13 -7.63
C ARG A 2 -2.36 11.23 -7.23
N VAL A 3 -2.34 10.77 -5.99
CA VAL A 3 -1.22 10.00 -5.43
C VAL A 3 -1.67 8.56 -5.22
N VAL A 4 -0.91 7.57 -5.69
CA VAL A 4 -1.14 6.18 -5.29
C VAL A 4 -0.11 5.77 -4.26
N ILE A 5 -0.58 5.44 -3.06
CA ILE A 5 0.25 4.91 -1.98
C ILE A 5 0.18 3.39 -2.06
N VAL A 6 1.29 2.75 -2.43
CA VAL A 6 1.42 1.29 -2.38
C VAL A 6 2.17 0.94 -1.10
N THR A 7 1.55 0.17 -0.23
CA THR A 7 2.12 -0.15 1.09
C THR A 7 1.96 -1.63 1.42
N GLU A 8 2.91 -2.17 2.18
CA GLU A 8 2.86 -3.57 2.65
C GLU A 8 1.96 -3.75 3.88
N SER A 9 1.51 -2.67 4.52
CA SER A 9 0.59 -2.75 5.66
C SER A 9 -0.22 -1.47 5.79
N PHE A 10 -1.49 -1.60 6.16
CA PHE A 10 -2.40 -0.48 6.35
C PHE A 10 -3.44 -0.85 7.42
N PRO A 11 -3.98 0.12 8.20
CA PRO A 11 -5.02 -0.16 9.20
C PRO A 11 -6.08 -1.10 8.64
N PRO A 12 -6.57 -2.11 9.38
CA PRO A 12 -6.52 -2.28 10.82
C PRO A 12 -5.20 -2.86 11.37
N ASP A 13 -4.20 -3.14 10.54
CA ASP A 13 -2.90 -3.60 11.02
C ASP A 13 -2.29 -2.58 11.98
N VAL A 14 -1.77 -3.05 13.11
CA VAL A 14 -1.18 -2.21 14.17
C VAL A 14 0.33 -2.34 14.12
N ASN A 15 0.97 -1.48 13.33
CA ASN A 15 2.43 -1.36 13.24
C ASN A 15 2.84 0.03 12.71
N GLY A 16 4.16 0.31 12.69
CA GLY A 16 4.70 1.58 12.23
C GLY A 16 4.44 1.89 10.75
N VAL A 17 4.50 0.89 9.87
CA VAL A 17 4.25 1.07 8.42
C VAL A 17 2.80 1.50 8.18
N ALA A 18 1.85 0.76 8.77
CA ALA A 18 0.42 1.08 8.69
C ALA A 18 0.13 2.48 9.24
N HIS A 19 0.72 2.83 10.39
CA HIS A 19 0.56 4.16 10.97
C HIS A 19 1.11 5.26 10.06
N CYS A 20 2.35 5.13 9.59
CA CYS A 20 2.96 6.12 8.69
C CYS A 20 2.17 6.26 7.38
N ALA A 21 1.74 5.15 6.75
CA ALA A 21 0.96 5.20 5.52
C ALA A 21 -0.40 5.92 5.74
N LEU A 22 -1.06 5.67 6.88
CA LEU A 22 -2.27 6.39 7.27
C LEU A 22 -2.02 7.89 7.45
N GLN A 23 -0.95 8.27 8.16
CA GLN A 23 -0.63 9.69 8.37
C GLN A 23 -0.25 10.39 7.07
N THR A 24 0.48 9.72 6.17
CA THR A 24 0.79 10.24 4.83
C THR A 24 -0.49 10.46 4.03
N ALA A 25 -1.41 9.50 4.04
CA ALA A 25 -2.70 9.64 3.36
C ALA A 25 -3.52 10.83 3.92
N ARG A 26 -3.59 10.98 5.24
CA ARG A 26 -4.27 12.12 5.90
C ARG A 26 -3.66 13.45 5.48
N HIS A 27 -2.34 13.60 5.60
CA HIS A 27 -1.63 14.80 5.23
C HIS A 27 -1.73 15.17 3.74
N LEU A 28 -1.93 14.18 2.86
CA LEU A 28 -2.20 14.40 1.44
C LEU A 28 -3.62 14.91 1.23
N VAL A 29 -4.62 14.31 1.87
CA VAL A 29 -6.01 14.80 1.83
C VAL A 29 -6.11 16.21 2.37
N ASP A 30 -5.52 16.48 3.53
CA ASP A 30 -5.56 17.79 4.20
C ASP A 30 -4.93 18.91 3.36
N ARG A 31 -4.00 18.56 2.46
CA ARG A 31 -3.38 19.49 1.50
C ARG A 31 -4.12 19.57 0.15
N GLY A 32 -5.29 18.94 0.02
CA GLY A 32 -6.10 18.97 -1.20
C GLY A 32 -5.63 18.00 -2.30
N HIS A 33 -4.80 17.02 -1.97
CA HIS A 33 -4.45 15.93 -2.90
C HIS A 33 -5.50 14.80 -2.83
N LEU A 34 -5.47 13.92 -3.84
CA LEU A 34 -6.37 12.79 -4.00
C LEU A 34 -5.58 11.49 -3.86
N PRO A 35 -5.27 11.04 -2.64
CA PRO A 35 -4.61 9.76 -2.44
C PRO A 35 -5.56 8.58 -2.70
N LEU A 36 -4.99 7.48 -3.15
CA LEU A 36 -5.58 6.15 -3.14
C LEU A 36 -4.55 5.18 -2.54
N VAL A 37 -4.97 4.37 -1.57
CA VAL A 37 -4.10 3.38 -0.94
C VAL A 37 -4.28 2.03 -1.60
N VAL A 38 -3.18 1.33 -1.89
CA VAL A 38 -3.15 -0.07 -2.29
C VAL A 38 -2.40 -0.85 -1.21
N ALA A 39 -3.09 -1.78 -0.56
CA ALA A 39 -2.56 -2.52 0.59
C ALA A 39 -2.98 -3.99 0.54
N PRO A 40 -2.31 -4.90 1.28
CA PRO A 40 -2.77 -6.28 1.39
C PRO A 40 -4.15 -6.36 2.02
N ALA A 41 -4.91 -7.38 1.66
CA ALA A 41 -6.12 -7.77 2.35
C ALA A 41 -5.77 -8.17 3.79
N THR A 42 -6.69 -7.90 4.71
CA THR A 42 -6.52 -8.14 6.15
C THR A 42 -6.80 -9.60 6.49
N ALA A 43 -6.34 -10.06 7.66
CA ALA A 43 -6.61 -11.42 8.15
C ALA A 43 -8.11 -11.68 8.38
N SER A 44 -8.86 -10.65 8.79
CA SER A 44 -10.30 -10.72 9.03
C SER A 44 -11.15 -10.81 7.75
N GLY A 45 -10.52 -10.78 6.56
CA GLY A 45 -11.21 -10.80 5.28
C GLY A 45 -11.92 -9.48 4.97
N PRO A 46 -12.61 -9.37 3.81
CA PRO A 46 -13.42 -8.22 3.49
C PRO A 46 -14.59 -8.14 4.49
N GLY A 47 -14.77 -6.99 5.12
CA GLY A 47 -15.87 -6.75 6.05
C GLY A 47 -16.26 -5.27 6.10
N PRO A 48 -17.53 -4.95 6.40
CA PRO A 48 -17.96 -3.58 6.57
C PRO A 48 -17.10 -2.89 7.64
N GLY A 49 -16.55 -1.72 7.31
CA GLY A 49 -15.76 -0.89 8.22
C GLY A 49 -14.28 -1.23 8.32
N VAL A 50 -13.74 -2.20 7.57
CA VAL A 50 -12.30 -2.51 7.57
C VAL A 50 -11.42 -1.30 7.25
N ASP A 51 -11.93 -0.40 6.42
CA ASP A 51 -11.28 0.84 6.00
C ASP A 51 -11.97 2.09 6.59
N ALA A 52 -12.79 1.96 7.64
CA ALA A 52 -13.57 3.08 8.20
C ALA A 52 -12.70 4.26 8.69
N LEU A 53 -11.45 3.98 9.06
CA LEU A 53 -10.49 4.99 9.52
C LEU A 53 -9.66 5.60 8.37
N ALA A 54 -9.80 5.10 7.15
CA ALA A 54 -9.03 5.57 6.00
C ALA A 54 -9.57 6.93 5.54
N PRO A 55 -8.71 7.95 5.35
CA PRO A 55 -9.14 9.26 4.87
C PRO A 55 -9.45 9.27 3.36
N CYS A 56 -9.21 8.16 2.67
CA CYS A 56 -9.30 8.04 1.22
C CYS A 56 -9.61 6.59 0.80
N PRO A 57 -9.95 6.34 -0.48
CA PRO A 57 -10.20 4.99 -0.97
C PRO A 57 -9.02 4.04 -0.75
N VAL A 58 -9.34 2.78 -0.45
CA VAL A 58 -8.38 1.69 -0.24
C VAL A 58 -8.70 0.53 -1.18
N VAL A 59 -7.71 0.10 -1.95
CA VAL A 59 -7.74 -1.09 -2.80
C VAL A 59 -7.01 -2.21 -2.08
N ARG A 60 -7.76 -3.21 -1.60
CA ARG A 60 -7.20 -4.39 -0.96
C ARG A 60 -6.77 -5.43 -2.00
N VAL A 61 -5.52 -5.89 -1.91
CA VAL A 61 -4.96 -6.94 -2.77
C VAL A 61 -4.98 -8.28 -2.00
N PRO A 62 -5.51 -9.37 -2.58
CA PRO A 62 -5.50 -10.68 -1.93
C PRO A 62 -4.13 -11.03 -1.34
N SER A 63 -4.09 -11.61 -0.14
CA SER A 63 -2.84 -11.82 0.61
C SER A 63 -2.89 -13.08 1.47
N LEU A 64 -1.72 -13.64 1.77
CA LEU A 64 -1.54 -14.77 2.69
C LEU A 64 -0.59 -14.40 3.84
N PRO A 65 -0.76 -15.00 5.03
CA PRO A 65 0.23 -14.84 6.10
C PRO A 65 1.59 -15.38 5.65
N LEU A 66 2.66 -14.70 6.05
CA LEU A 66 4.02 -15.18 5.84
C LEU A 66 4.29 -16.39 6.76
N PRO A 67 4.86 -17.50 6.27
CA PRO A 67 5.24 -18.63 7.12
C PRO A 67 6.17 -18.17 8.26
N GLY A 68 5.86 -18.55 9.50
CA GLY A 68 6.61 -18.13 10.69
C GLY A 68 6.30 -16.71 11.22
N TYR A 69 5.62 -15.87 10.44
CA TYR A 69 5.23 -14.50 10.81
C TYR A 69 3.79 -14.21 10.37
N PRO A 70 2.76 -14.81 11.00
CA PRO A 70 1.37 -14.75 10.54
C PRO A 70 0.76 -13.33 10.53
N GLN A 71 1.33 -12.42 11.33
CA GLN A 71 0.99 -11.00 11.36
C GLN A 71 1.45 -10.23 10.13
N VAL A 72 2.47 -10.72 9.42
CA VAL A 72 2.93 -10.15 8.15
C VAL A 72 2.15 -10.80 7.03
N ARG A 73 1.43 -10.00 6.25
CA ARG A 73 0.66 -10.50 5.11
C ARG A 73 1.35 -10.13 3.81
N VAL A 74 1.63 -11.14 3.00
CA VAL A 74 2.23 -10.96 1.68
C VAL A 74 1.14 -10.97 0.63
N ALA A 75 1.09 -9.89 -0.16
CA ALA A 75 0.14 -9.81 -1.26
C ALA A 75 0.45 -10.84 -2.35
N LEU A 76 -0.60 -11.50 -2.83
CA LEU A 76 -0.52 -12.43 -3.94
C LEU A 76 -0.41 -11.68 -5.28
N PRO A 77 0.15 -12.32 -6.32
CA PRO A 77 0.16 -11.76 -7.66
C PRO A 77 -1.25 -11.33 -8.10
N SER A 78 -1.40 -10.06 -8.46
CA SER A 78 -2.68 -9.49 -8.85
C SER A 78 -2.49 -8.35 -9.84
N ARG A 79 -3.45 -8.18 -10.76
CA ARG A 79 -3.52 -7.01 -11.63
C ARG A 79 -3.98 -5.75 -10.89
N ARG A 80 -4.56 -5.90 -9.70
CA ARG A 80 -5.16 -4.80 -8.90
C ARG A 80 -4.22 -3.61 -8.70
N VAL A 81 -2.93 -3.85 -8.48
CA VAL A 81 -1.96 -2.75 -8.29
C VAL A 81 -1.84 -1.89 -9.56
N ALA A 82 -1.59 -2.52 -10.72
CA ALA A 82 -1.45 -1.82 -11.98
C ALA A 82 -2.78 -1.17 -12.42
N THR A 83 -3.90 -1.87 -12.23
CA THR A 83 -5.24 -1.34 -12.49
C THR A 83 -5.54 -0.11 -11.63
N ALA A 84 -5.27 -0.16 -10.33
CA ALA A 84 -5.46 0.97 -9.43
C ALA A 84 -4.60 2.19 -9.83
N ILE A 85 -3.33 1.97 -10.21
CA ILE A 85 -2.47 3.07 -10.69
C ILE A 85 -3.03 3.72 -11.96
N ALA A 86 -3.47 2.91 -12.93
CA ALA A 86 -3.99 3.39 -14.21
C ALA A 86 -5.36 4.07 -14.08
N GLU A 87 -6.33 3.43 -13.41
CA GLU A 87 -7.69 3.95 -13.23
C GLU A 87 -7.71 5.17 -12.32
N HIS A 88 -6.84 5.20 -11.31
CA HIS A 88 -6.67 6.40 -10.50
C HIS A 88 -5.92 7.50 -11.25
N ARG A 89 -5.40 7.29 -12.46
CA ARG A 89 -4.64 8.29 -13.23
C ARG A 89 -3.59 8.99 -12.36
N ALA A 90 -2.74 8.19 -11.70
CA ALA A 90 -1.79 8.69 -10.72
C ALA A 90 -0.78 9.67 -11.35
N ASP A 91 -0.53 10.78 -10.67
CA ASP A 91 0.56 11.70 -11.00
C ASP A 91 1.90 11.19 -10.45
N ILE A 92 1.85 10.45 -9.35
CA ILE A 92 3.01 9.87 -8.66
C ILE A 92 2.61 8.62 -7.87
N VAL A 93 3.52 7.66 -7.78
CA VAL A 93 3.37 6.47 -6.94
C VAL A 93 4.33 6.56 -5.74
N HIS A 94 3.78 6.50 -4.53
CA HIS A 94 4.52 6.46 -3.27
C HIS A 94 4.58 5.01 -2.76
N LEU A 95 5.78 4.43 -2.69
CA LEU A 95 6.01 3.07 -2.21
C LEU A 95 6.42 3.13 -0.73
N ALA A 96 5.51 2.79 0.18
CA ALA A 96 5.73 2.82 1.63
C ALA A 96 6.13 1.44 2.14
N SER A 97 7.38 1.31 2.59
CA SER A 97 8.02 0.07 3.04
C SER A 97 8.07 -1.02 1.94
N PRO A 98 8.60 -0.73 0.74
CA PRO A 98 8.47 -1.61 -0.42
C PRO A 98 9.03 -3.02 -0.18
N PHE A 99 8.17 -4.03 -0.35
CA PHE A 99 8.52 -5.45 -0.43
C PHE A 99 7.82 -6.05 -1.67
N VAL A 100 6.81 -6.90 -1.51
CA VAL A 100 6.14 -7.54 -2.65
C VAL A 100 5.21 -6.56 -3.39
N LEU A 101 4.37 -5.81 -2.69
CA LEU A 101 3.53 -4.81 -3.34
C LEU A 101 4.35 -3.65 -3.88
N GLY A 102 5.38 -3.21 -3.15
CA GLY A 102 6.30 -2.15 -3.56
C GLY A 102 6.94 -2.42 -4.92
N VAL A 103 7.46 -3.64 -5.14
CA VAL A 103 8.02 -4.05 -6.44
C VAL A 103 6.96 -4.00 -7.56
N ARG A 104 5.73 -4.43 -7.28
CA ARG A 104 4.63 -4.38 -8.25
C ARG A 104 4.18 -2.95 -8.53
N GLY A 105 4.17 -2.09 -7.52
CA GLY A 105 3.89 -0.66 -7.64
C GLY A 105 4.93 0.03 -8.51
N MET A 106 6.21 -0.23 -8.26
CA MET A 106 7.32 0.28 -9.07
C MET A 106 7.21 -0.17 -10.54
N ALA A 107 6.98 -1.46 -10.78
CA ALA A 107 6.83 -1.99 -12.14
C ALA A 107 5.57 -1.45 -12.84
N GLY A 108 4.50 -1.18 -12.10
CA GLY A 108 3.29 -0.53 -12.61
C GLY A 108 3.56 0.92 -13.02
N ALA A 109 4.19 1.68 -12.14
CA ALA A 109 4.57 3.08 -12.39
C ALA A 109 5.49 3.22 -13.60
N ALA A 110 6.56 2.42 -13.65
CA ALA A 110 7.54 2.43 -14.74
C ALA A 110 6.90 2.17 -16.11
N ARG A 111 5.99 1.19 -16.19
CA ARG A 111 5.29 0.85 -17.44
C ARG A 111 4.35 1.97 -17.92
N LEU A 112 3.82 2.75 -16.98
CA LEU A 112 2.91 3.87 -17.28
C LEU A 112 3.66 5.21 -17.44
N GLY A 113 4.99 5.23 -17.28
CA GLY A 113 5.77 6.47 -17.30
C GLY A 113 5.50 7.40 -16.12
N ILE A 114 4.98 6.87 -15.01
CA ILE A 114 4.63 7.65 -13.82
C ILE A 114 5.83 7.66 -12.85
N PRO A 115 6.23 8.82 -12.31
CA PRO A 115 7.31 8.88 -11.33
C PRO A 115 6.94 8.10 -10.06
N ALA A 116 7.94 7.46 -9.45
CA ALA A 116 7.78 6.73 -8.20
C ALA A 116 8.79 7.21 -7.15
N VAL A 117 8.35 7.28 -5.89
CA VAL A 117 9.20 7.56 -4.72
C VAL A 117 9.06 6.40 -3.75
N ALA A 118 10.19 5.82 -3.36
CA ALA A 118 10.24 4.73 -2.41
C ALA A 118 10.73 5.21 -1.05
N VAL A 119 10.03 4.83 0.02
CA VAL A 119 10.45 5.07 1.40
C VAL A 119 10.66 3.72 2.07
N TYR A 120 11.93 3.37 2.26
CA TYR A 120 12.33 2.14 2.94
C TYR A 120 12.32 2.38 4.46
N GLN A 121 11.25 1.91 5.13
CA GLN A 121 10.98 2.19 6.54
C GLN A 121 11.49 1.11 7.49
N THR A 122 11.51 -0.15 7.02
CA THR A 122 11.90 -1.31 7.80
C THR A 122 12.97 -2.07 7.03
N ASP A 123 14.08 -2.38 7.69
CA ASP A 123 15.11 -3.24 7.12
C ASP A 123 14.68 -4.72 7.14
N LEU A 124 13.85 -5.12 6.17
CA LEU A 124 13.36 -6.50 6.05
C LEU A 124 14.49 -7.53 5.92
N ALA A 125 15.59 -7.17 5.26
CA ALA A 125 16.76 -8.05 5.16
C ALA A 125 17.39 -8.30 6.54
N GLY A 126 17.36 -7.31 7.43
CA GLY A 126 17.78 -7.44 8.82
C GLY A 126 16.96 -8.45 9.64
N TYR A 127 15.69 -8.67 9.30
CA TYR A 127 14.79 -9.63 9.97
C TYR A 127 14.87 -11.07 9.43
N ALA A 128 15.51 -11.28 8.28
CA ALA A 128 15.62 -12.59 7.63
C ALA A 128 16.86 -13.39 8.08
N ARG A 129 17.45 -13.03 9.22
CA ARG A 129 18.61 -13.72 9.82
C ARG A 129 18.19 -14.81 10.79
#